data_AF-A0A529YC92-F1
#
_entry.id   AF-A0A529YC92-F1
#
_cell.length_a   1.000
_cell.length_b   1.000
_cell.length_c   1.000
_cell.angle_alpha   90.00
_cell.angle_beta   90.00
_cell.angle_gamma   90.00
#
_symmetry.space_group_name_H-M   'P 1'
#
loop_
_entity.id
_entity.type
_entity.pdbx_description
1 polymer ?
#
loop_
_entity_poly.entity_id
_entity_poly.type
_entity_poly.pdbx_seq_one_letter_code
_entity_poly.pdbx_strand_id
1 'polypeptide(L)'
;MLGEPDVLTYEPEADGSMQLVGMEYIVFEKDWKGKGVPEFLGRTLQRKTTVGIHPVDPYYELHVWHWRHNPAGMFADWNPYVSCEHDRS
;
A
#
# COMPACT_ATOMS: atom_id res chain seq x y z
N MET A 1 -15.92 6.67 -3.55
CA MET A 1 -16.12 5.21 -3.44
C MET A 1 -14.81 4.59 -3.89
N LEU A 2 -14.22 3.68 -3.10
CA LEU A 2 -12.98 2.98 -3.48
C LEU A 2 -13.31 2.03 -4.65
N GLY A 3 -13.20 2.52 -5.88
CA GLY A 3 -13.49 1.76 -7.11
C GLY A 3 -12.24 1.39 -7.90
N GLU A 4 -11.14 2.06 -7.60
CA GLU A 4 -9.82 1.88 -8.22
C GLU A 4 -8.75 2.08 -7.13
N PRO A 5 -7.56 1.49 -7.29
CA PRO A 5 -6.45 1.72 -6.37
C PRO A 5 -5.94 3.16 -6.46
N ASP A 6 -5.59 3.75 -5.32
CA ASP A 6 -5.00 5.08 -5.23
C ASP A 6 -3.49 5.06 -5.48
N VAL A 7 -2.84 3.92 -5.20
CA VAL A 7 -1.40 3.69 -5.39
C VAL A 7 -1.17 2.36 -6.09
N LEU A 8 -0.23 2.35 -7.03
CA LEU A 8 0.33 1.14 -7.62
C LEU A 8 1.80 1.04 -7.23
N THR A 9 2.24 -0.15 -6.82
CA THR A 9 3.61 -0.40 -6.38
C THR A 9 4.33 -1.25 -7.41
N TYR A 10 5.50 -0.79 -7.84
CA TYR A 10 6.35 -1.49 -8.80
C TYR A 10 7.72 -1.81 -8.19
N GLU A 11 8.25 -2.99 -8.49
CA GLU A 11 9.62 -3.41 -8.19
C GLU A 11 10.50 -3.16 -9.43
N PRO A 12 11.63 -2.44 -9.30
CA PRO A 12 12.58 -2.27 -10.38
C PRO A 12 13.40 -3.56 -10.60
N GLU A 13 13.50 -3.99 -11.86
CA GLU A 13 14.25 -5.18 -12.27
C GLU A 13 15.63 -4.82 -12.83
N ALA A 14 16.55 -5.80 -12.85
CA ALA A 14 17.94 -5.58 -13.29
C ALA A 14 18.05 -5.08 -14.74
N ASP A 15 17.11 -5.46 -15.61
CA ASP A 15 17.04 -5.03 -17.01
C ASP A 15 16.45 -3.62 -17.19
N GLY A 16 16.02 -2.98 -16.10
CA GLY A 16 15.39 -1.66 -16.09
C GLY A 16 13.87 -1.69 -16.34
N SER A 17 13.26 -2.87 -16.42
CA SER A 17 11.80 -3.00 -16.41
C SER A 17 11.23 -2.78 -15.00
N MET A 18 9.92 -2.52 -14.93
CA MET A 18 9.19 -2.32 -13.68
C MET A 18 8.12 -3.41 -13.53
N GLN A 19 8.26 -4.29 -12.55
CA GLN A 19 7.27 -5.32 -12.26
C GLN A 19 6.17 -4.74 -11.35
N LEU A 20 4.90 -4.80 -11.75
CA LEU A 20 3.78 -4.48 -10.86
C LEU A 20 3.70 -5.55 -9.75
N VAL A 21 3.76 -5.15 -8.48
CA VAL A 21 3.81 -6.07 -7.34
C VAL A 21 2.67 -5.89 -6.35
N GLY A 22 2.10 -4.68 -6.24
CA GLY A 22 1.06 -4.38 -5.27
C GLY A 22 0.26 -3.12 -5.58
N MET A 23 -0.72 -2.84 -4.71
CA MET A 23 -1.59 -1.68 -4.80
C MET A 23 -2.11 -1.28 -3.42
N GLU A 24 -2.51 -0.02 -3.26
CA GLU A 24 -3.13 0.47 -2.03
C GLU A 24 -4.43 1.21 -2.31
N TYR A 25 -5.36 1.09 -1.36
CA TYR A 25 -6.57 1.89 -1.28
C TYR A 25 -6.46 2.83 -0.10
N ILE A 26 -6.65 4.13 -0.31
CA ILE A 26 -6.39 5.18 0.67
C ILE A 26 -7.66 5.96 0.97
N VAL A 27 -7.90 6.23 2.25
CA VAL A 27 -8.92 7.16 2.72
C VAL A 27 -8.27 8.14 3.69
N PHE A 28 -8.13 9.40 3.29
CA PHE A 28 -7.61 10.44 4.18
C PHE A 28 -8.54 10.67 5.38
N GLU A 29 -7.98 10.73 6.59
CA GLU A 29 -8.78 10.84 7.82
C GLU A 29 -9.61 12.12 7.85
N LYS A 30 -9.07 13.22 7.34
CA LYS A 30 -9.78 14.51 7.22
C LYS A 30 -11.05 14.45 6.34
N ASP A 31 -11.07 13.55 5.37
CA ASP A 31 -12.15 13.41 4.40
C ASP A 31 -13.14 12.30 4.79
N TRP A 32 -12.79 11.45 5.76
CA TRP A 32 -13.65 10.38 6.25
C TRP A 32 -14.84 10.94 7.04
N LYS A 33 -16.06 10.59 6.61
CA LYS A 33 -17.33 11.01 7.23
C LYS A 33 -18.13 9.87 7.87
N GLY A 34 -17.59 8.64 7.83
CA GLY A 34 -18.23 7.47 8.43
C GLY A 34 -18.02 7.41 9.95
N LYS A 35 -18.62 6.39 10.57
CA LYS A 35 -18.40 6.09 12.00
C LYS A 35 -17.29 5.04 12.12
N GLY A 36 -16.40 5.22 13.08
CA GLY A 36 -15.30 4.29 13.32
C GLY A 36 -14.25 4.30 12.21
N VAL A 37 -13.40 3.26 12.19
CA VAL A 37 -12.37 3.07 11.15
C VAL A 37 -13.04 2.56 9.86
N PRO A 38 -12.65 3.05 8.67
CA PRO A 38 -13.21 2.56 7.41
C PRO A 38 -13.00 1.05 7.24
N GLU A 39 -13.95 0.43 6.53
CA GLU A 39 -13.85 -0.97 6.10
C GLU A 39 -13.92 -1.06 4.57
N PHE A 40 -13.14 -1.96 3.99
CA PHE A 40 -13.17 -2.25 2.57
C PHE A 40 -12.82 -3.71 2.34
N LEU A 41 -13.55 -4.37 1.41
CA LEU A 41 -13.43 -5.80 1.11
C LEU A 41 -13.48 -6.70 2.36
N GLY A 42 -14.32 -6.34 3.34
CA GLY A 42 -14.48 -7.07 4.59
C GLY A 42 -13.30 -6.93 5.56
N ARG A 43 -12.46 -5.90 5.39
CA ARG A 43 -11.29 -5.64 6.25
C ARG A 43 -11.33 -4.21 6.78
N THR A 44 -11.02 -4.06 8.07
CA THR A 44 -10.74 -2.76 8.66
C THR A 44 -9.43 -2.22 8.10
N LEU A 45 -9.44 -0.98 7.60
CA LEU A 45 -8.24 -0.34 7.09
C LEU A 45 -7.28 0.00 8.23
N GLN A 46 -5.99 0.03 7.92
CA GLN A 46 -4.95 0.39 8.88
C GLN A 46 -4.76 1.90 8.88
N ARG A 47 -4.73 2.50 10.08
CA ARG A 47 -4.40 3.92 10.22
C ARG A 47 -2.90 4.14 10.12
N LYS A 48 -2.47 5.05 9.26
CA LYS A 48 -1.08 5.48 9.09
C LYS A 48 -0.94 6.96 9.43
N THR A 49 0.20 7.29 10.04
CA THR A 49 0.65 8.68 10.29
C THR A 49 2.06 8.91 9.78
N THR A 50 2.68 7.88 9.19
CA THR A 50 4.03 7.88 8.63
C THR A 50 4.10 6.95 7.42
N VAL A 51 4.92 7.27 6.45
CA VAL A 51 5.38 6.36 5.39
C VAL A 51 6.88 6.15 5.58
N GLY A 52 7.28 4.92 5.95
CA GLY A 52 8.62 4.68 6.48
C GLY A 52 8.88 5.55 7.71
N ILE A 53 9.90 6.40 7.64
CA ILE A 53 10.24 7.36 8.71
C ILE A 53 9.60 8.75 8.52
N HIS A 54 8.94 8.99 7.39
CA HIS A 54 8.45 10.31 7.03
C HIS A 54 7.04 10.54 7.59
N PRO A 55 6.81 11.59 8.40
CA PRO A 55 5.47 11.92 8.88
C PRO A 55 4.59 12.42 7.74
N VAL A 56 3.32 12.07 7.79
CA VAL A 56 2.31 12.44 6.80
C VAL A 56 0.98 12.74 7.49
N ASP A 57 0.10 13.46 6.79
CA ASP A 57 -1.28 13.66 7.26
C ASP A 57 -1.95 12.29 7.47
N PRO A 58 -2.67 12.07 8.59
CA PRO A 58 -3.25 10.77 8.88
C PRO A 58 -4.20 10.27 7.79
N TYR A 59 -4.04 9.01 7.43
CA TYR A 59 -4.90 8.32 6.48
C TYR A 59 -5.11 6.87 6.88
N TYR A 60 -6.11 6.24 6.29
CA TYR A 60 -6.38 4.82 6.41
C TYR A 60 -6.02 4.14 5.10
N GLU A 61 -5.41 2.95 5.17
CA GLU A 61 -5.05 2.19 3.98
C GLU A 61 -5.43 0.72 4.05
N LEU A 62 -5.59 0.12 2.87
CA LEU A 62 -5.48 -1.30 2.66
C LEU A 62 -4.37 -1.55 1.63
N HIS A 63 -3.19 -1.95 2.10
CA HIS A 63 -2.10 -2.42 1.24
C HIS A 63 -2.37 -3.85 0.75
N VAL A 64 -2.19 -4.12 -0.55
CA VAL A 64 -2.44 -5.43 -1.17
C VAL A 64 -1.27 -5.86 -2.06
N TRP A 65 -0.57 -6.91 -1.65
CA TRP A 65 0.42 -7.64 -2.45
C TRP A 65 -0.27 -8.70 -3.31
N HIS A 66 -0.63 -8.36 -4.54
CA HIS A 66 -1.38 -9.27 -5.41
C HIS A 66 -0.50 -10.09 -6.36
N TRP A 67 0.50 -9.46 -6.97
CA TRP A 67 1.30 -10.07 -8.05
C TRP A 67 2.62 -10.68 -7.58
N ARG A 68 3.10 -10.27 -6.39
CA ARG A 68 4.29 -10.84 -5.75
C ARG A 68 3.87 -11.51 -4.44
N HIS A 69 4.23 -12.78 -4.28
CA HIS A 69 3.98 -13.48 -3.02
C HIS A 69 4.66 -12.74 -1.86
N ASN A 70 3.94 -12.60 -0.74
CA ASN A 70 4.46 -12.01 0.48
C ASN A 70 4.38 -13.03 1.63
N PRO A 71 5.52 -13.52 2.17
CA PRO A 71 5.52 -14.46 3.29
C PRO A 71 5.04 -13.82 4.60
N ALA A 72 5.07 -12.49 4.73
CA ALA A 72 4.48 -11.76 5.86
C ALA A 72 2.95 -11.62 5.73
N GLY A 73 2.38 -11.99 4.59
CA GLY A 73 0.96 -11.96 4.29
C GLY A 73 0.58 -10.94 3.22
N MET A 74 -0.51 -11.23 2.50
CA MET A 74 -0.99 -10.43 1.35
C MET A 74 -1.25 -8.96 1.69
N PHE A 75 -1.49 -8.63 2.95
CA PHE A 75 -1.87 -7.28 3.38
C PHE A 75 -0.94 -6.71 4.45
N ALA A 76 0.28 -7.25 4.54
CA ALA A 76 1.32 -6.68 5.38
C ALA A 76 1.86 -5.38 4.75
N ASP A 77 2.32 -4.46 5.59
CA ASP A 77 2.91 -3.18 5.15
C ASP A 77 4.18 -3.36 4.31
N TRP A 78 4.86 -4.48 4.46
CA TRP A 78 6.15 -4.76 3.84
C TRP A 78 6.19 -6.16 3.26
N ASN A 79 6.88 -6.32 2.13
CA ASN A 79 7.19 -7.62 1.54
C ASN A 79 8.71 -7.84 1.50
N PRO A 80 9.26 -8.81 2.25
CA PRO A 80 10.70 -9.07 2.27
C PRO A 80 11.27 -9.62 0.95
N TYR A 81 10.42 -9.96 -0.03
CA TYR A 81 10.82 -10.40 -1.36
C TYR A 81 10.77 -9.30 -2.43
N VAL A 82 10.44 -8.07 -2.02
CA VAL A 82 10.46 -6.88 -2.88
C VAL A 82 11.59 -5.97 -2.42
N SER A 83 12.38 -5.45 -3.36
CA SER A 83 13.52 -4.59 -3.06
C SER A 83 13.63 -3.39 -4.00
N CYS A 84 14.39 -2.38 -3.59
CA CYS A 84 14.77 -1.25 -4.46
C CYS A 84 16.19 -1.42 -5.03
N GLU A 85 16.76 -2.63 -5.04
CA GLU A 85 18.17 -2.87 -5.39
C GLU A 85 18.55 -2.35 -6.79
N HIS A 86 17.60 -2.36 -7.72
CA HIS A 86 17.82 -1.94 -9.11
C HIS A 86 17.21 -0.56 -9.43
N ASP A 87 16.76 0.18 -8.42
CA ASP A 87 16.29 1.56 -8.61
C ASP A 87 17.44 2.47 -9.07
N ARG A 88 17.11 3.40 -9.97
CA ARG A 88 18.09 4.32 -10.61
C ARG A 88 17.83 5.80 -10.28
N SER A 89 17.01 6.07 -9.26
CA SER A 89 16.62 7.42 -8.82
C SER A 89 17.79 8.29 -8.36
#